data_AF-E4TWC8-F1
#
_entry.id   AF-E4TWC8-F1
#
_cell.length_a   1.000
_cell.length_b   1.000
_cell.length_c   1.000
_cell.angle_alpha   90.00
_cell.angle_beta   90.00
_cell.angle_gamma   90.00
#
_symmetry.space_group_name_H-M   'P 1'
#
loop_
_entity.id
_entity.type
_entity.pdbx_description
1 polymer ?
#
loop_
_entity_poly.entity_id
_entity_poly.type
_entity_poly.pdbx_seq_one_letter_code
_entity_poly.pdbx_strand_id
1 'polypeptide(L)'
;MKELSVTDLKLAFEQDIKMALYTLERYNIDANLALVACDDYDIDKAHLMDSVRKSDVIKKVNEHYIAVLFTFVDYIGARCALEKLVNLYEQFELKGSLIILRKGESIDSVCERLLEANHIVHKDPATKMFCEFDHIVVQ
;
A
#
# COMPACT_ATOMS: atom_id res chain seq x y z
N MET A 1 -16.66 -0.07 -8.96
CA MET A 1 -15.41 0.60 -8.56
C MET A 1 -14.72 1.08 -9.81
N LYS A 2 -14.27 2.34 -9.84
CA LYS A 2 -13.36 2.81 -10.90
C LYS A 2 -12.10 1.95 -10.88
N GLU A 3 -11.68 1.48 -12.05
CA GLU A 3 -10.47 0.68 -12.19
C GLU A 3 -9.25 1.56 -11.86
N LEU A 4 -8.38 1.06 -10.99
CA LEU A 4 -7.16 1.75 -10.59
C LEU A 4 -6.09 1.53 -11.66
N SER A 5 -5.52 2.62 -12.18
CA SER A 5 -4.45 2.55 -13.20
C SER A 5 -3.07 2.87 -12.62
N VAL A 6 -2.02 2.48 -13.36
CA VAL A 6 -0.64 2.87 -13.05
C VAL A 6 -0.51 4.40 -13.02
N THR A 7 -1.23 5.10 -13.90
CA THR A 7 -1.23 6.55 -13.98
C THR A 7 -1.78 7.19 -12.71
N ASP A 8 -2.86 6.66 -12.14
CA ASP A 8 -3.44 7.18 -10.89
C ASP A 8 -2.42 7.07 -9.74
N LEU A 9 -1.75 5.91 -9.63
CA LEU A 9 -0.71 5.69 -8.63
C LEU A 9 0.48 6.64 -8.80
N LYS A 10 0.97 6.82 -10.03
CA LYS A 10 2.07 7.75 -10.31
C LYS A 10 1.70 9.18 -9.96
N LEU A 11 0.53 9.65 -10.39
CA LEU A 11 0.05 11.00 -10.09
C LEU A 11 -0.01 11.28 -8.59
N ALA A 12 -0.37 10.28 -7.78
CA ALA A 12 -0.45 10.43 -6.33
C ALA A 12 0.91 10.31 -5.62
N PHE A 13 1.77 9.36 -6.04
CA PHE A 13 2.88 8.85 -5.23
C PHE A 13 4.26 8.84 -5.92
N GLU A 14 4.41 9.32 -7.16
CA GLU A 14 5.68 9.21 -7.91
C GLU A 14 6.89 9.75 -7.13
N GLN A 15 6.77 10.93 -6.53
CA GLN A 15 7.88 11.54 -5.79
C GLN A 15 8.24 10.77 -4.51
N ASP A 16 7.24 10.22 -3.81
CA ASP A 16 7.47 9.47 -2.58
C ASP A 16 8.09 8.10 -2.88
N ILE A 17 7.62 7.42 -3.93
CA ILE A 17 8.22 6.17 -4.43
C ILE A 17 9.68 6.43 -4.83
N LYS A 18 9.92 7.50 -5.60
CA LYS A 18 11.28 7.90 -6.00
C LYS A 18 12.19 8.13 -4.80
N MET A 19 11.70 8.83 -3.77
CA MET A 19 12.47 9.09 -2.56
C MET A 19 12.73 7.82 -1.76
N ALA A 20 11.73 6.93 -1.65
CA ALA A 20 11.87 5.66 -0.96
C ALA A 20 12.90 4.75 -1.63
N LEU A 21 12.83 4.61 -2.97
CA LEU A 21 13.79 3.83 -3.75
C LEU A 21 15.21 4.41 -3.64
N TYR A 22 15.36 5.73 -3.72
CA TYR A 22 16.65 6.39 -3.52
C TYR A 22 17.24 6.11 -2.12
N THR A 23 16.39 6.17 -1.10
CA THR A 23 16.80 5.95 0.29
C THR A 23 17.21 4.49 0.51
N LEU A 24 16.44 3.55 -0.03
CA LEU A 24 16.77 2.13 -0.03
C LEU A 24 18.10 1.83 -0.72
N GLU A 25 18.36 2.47 -1.87
CA GLU A 25 19.60 2.28 -2.62
C GLU A 25 20.81 2.86 -1.89
N ARG A 26 20.69 4.07 -1.31
CA ARG A 26 21.80 4.79 -0.69
C ARG A 26 22.10 4.37 0.74
N TYR A 27 21.07 4.06 1.51
CA TYR A 27 21.19 3.85 2.95
C TYR A 27 20.76 2.45 3.39
N ASN A 28 20.30 1.60 2.47
CA ASN A 28 19.78 0.27 2.79
C ASN A 28 18.67 0.30 3.85
N ILE A 29 17.79 1.30 3.73
CA ILE A 29 16.64 1.48 4.61
C ILE A 29 15.43 0.93 3.90
N ASP A 30 14.78 -0.06 4.52
CA ASP A 30 13.60 -0.70 3.96
C ASP A 30 12.39 0.24 3.95
N ALA A 31 11.58 0.08 2.89
CA ALA A 31 10.32 0.76 2.72
C ALA A 31 9.33 -0.19 2.05
N ASN A 32 8.06 -0.05 2.43
CA ASN A 32 6.98 -0.89 1.93
C ASN A 32 5.83 0.01 1.49
N LEU A 33 5.18 -0.36 0.40
CA LEU A 33 4.07 0.40 -0.15
C LEU A 33 2.80 -0.44 -0.06
N ALA A 34 1.79 0.12 0.59
CA ALA A 34 0.47 -0.45 0.68
C ALA A 34 -0.55 0.33 -0.15
N LEU A 35 -1.54 -0.39 -0.63
CA LEU A 35 -2.74 0.13 -1.25
C LEU A 35 -3.94 -0.43 -0.50
N VAL A 36 -4.89 0.44 -0.14
CA VAL A 36 -6.10 0.06 0.57
C VAL A 36 -7.29 0.47 -0.27
N ALA A 37 -8.13 -0.51 -0.59
CA ALA A 37 -9.43 -0.30 -1.22
C ALA A 37 -10.44 0.09 -0.14
N CYS A 38 -11.11 1.21 -0.36
CA CYS A 38 -12.12 1.83 0.50
C CYS A 38 -13.19 2.47 -0.39
N ASP A 39 -14.34 2.89 0.13
CA ASP A 39 -15.20 3.85 -0.58
C ASP A 39 -14.93 5.29 -0.11
N ASP A 40 -15.31 6.29 -0.90
CA ASP A 40 -14.99 7.71 -0.62
C ASP A 40 -15.55 8.14 0.74
N TYR A 41 -16.76 7.63 1.01
CA TYR A 41 -17.46 7.80 2.26
C TYR A 41 -16.73 7.19 3.46
N ASP A 42 -15.99 6.09 3.25
CA ASP A 42 -15.24 5.41 4.30
C ASP A 42 -14.00 6.21 4.67
N ILE A 43 -13.29 6.79 3.69
CA ILE A 43 -12.08 7.60 3.93
C ILE A 43 -12.36 8.75 4.89
N ASP A 44 -13.39 9.54 4.59
CA ASP A 44 -13.71 10.77 5.33
C ASP A 44 -14.33 10.48 6.70
N LYS A 45 -15.19 9.45 6.81
CA LYS A 45 -15.85 9.12 8.09
C LYS A 45 -14.97 8.36 9.05
N ALA A 46 -14.07 7.53 8.54
CA ALA A 46 -13.22 6.69 9.36
C ALA A 46 -11.99 7.45 9.88
N HIS A 47 -11.72 8.67 9.39
CA HIS A 47 -10.46 9.35 9.65
C HIS A 47 -9.26 8.43 9.37
N LEU A 48 -9.35 7.61 8.29
CA LEU A 48 -8.37 6.56 7.99
C LEU A 48 -6.95 7.11 7.87
N MET A 49 -6.83 8.34 7.36
CA MET A 49 -5.55 9.04 7.24
C MET A 49 -4.94 9.41 8.59
N ASP A 50 -5.74 9.70 9.61
CA ASP A 50 -5.27 10.07 10.96
C ASP A 50 -4.77 8.85 11.75
N SER A 51 -5.07 7.64 11.27
CA SER A 51 -4.71 6.37 11.92
C SER A 51 -3.33 5.87 11.51
N VAL A 52 -2.70 6.50 10.52
CA VAL A 52 -1.34 6.21 10.05
C VAL A 52 -0.34 7.03 10.86
N ARG A 53 0.85 6.46 11.11
CA ARG A 53 1.91 7.16 11.86
C ARG A 53 2.34 8.40 11.08
N LYS A 54 2.63 9.50 11.79
CA LYS A 54 3.09 10.75 11.18
C LYS A 54 4.38 10.64 10.35
N SER A 55 5.18 9.59 10.58
CA SER A 55 6.40 9.31 9.82
C SER A 55 6.13 8.64 8.46
N ASP A 56 4.97 8.03 8.29
CA ASP A 56 4.57 7.36 7.06
C ASP A 56 3.83 8.35 6.16
N VAL A 57 3.86 8.10 4.85
CA VAL A 57 3.18 8.95 3.87
C VAL A 57 1.88 8.27 3.46
N ILE A 58 0.73 8.87 3.78
CA ILE A 58 -0.58 8.43 3.32
C ILE A 58 -1.18 9.45 2.36
N LYS A 59 -1.71 8.99 1.22
CA LYS A 59 -2.43 9.84 0.27
C LYS A 59 -3.63 9.12 -0.33
N LYS A 60 -4.66 9.89 -0.63
CA LYS A 60 -5.79 9.48 -1.46
C LYS A 60 -5.31 9.37 -2.91
N VAL A 61 -5.50 8.19 -3.51
CA VAL A 61 -5.17 7.95 -4.93
C VAL A 61 -6.35 8.31 -5.81
N ASN A 62 -7.55 7.88 -5.41
CA ASN A 62 -8.82 8.32 -5.98
C ASN A 62 -9.95 8.12 -4.94
N GLU A 63 -11.20 8.20 -5.36
CA GLU A 63 -12.39 8.03 -4.51
C GLU A 63 -12.45 6.66 -3.82
N HIS A 64 -11.81 5.62 -4.37
CA HIS A 64 -11.91 4.26 -3.83
C HIS A 64 -10.60 3.69 -3.28
N TYR A 65 -9.52 4.48 -3.30
CA TYR A 65 -8.21 3.96 -2.93
C TYR A 65 -7.39 5.01 -2.19
N ILE A 66 -6.75 4.56 -1.11
CA ILE A 66 -5.65 5.26 -0.45
C ILE A 66 -4.38 4.41 -0.58
N ALA A 67 -3.23 5.06 -0.67
CA ALA A 67 -1.94 4.40 -0.62
C ALA A 67 -1.15 4.90 0.59
N VAL A 68 -0.36 4.00 1.18
CA VAL A 68 0.44 4.25 2.37
C VAL A 68 1.86 3.75 2.14
N LEU A 69 2.82 4.66 2.20
CA LEU A 69 4.24 4.33 2.16
C LEU A 69 4.76 4.26 3.60
N PHE A 70 5.08 3.05 4.04
CA PHE A 70 5.72 2.78 5.31
C PHE A 70 7.22 2.94 5.16
N THR A 71 7.80 3.95 5.82
CA THR A 71 9.24 4.25 5.75
C THR A 71 9.92 3.87 7.05
N PHE A 72 11.17 3.37 6.98
CA PHE A 72 11.93 2.94 8.17
C PHE A 72 11.25 1.81 8.96
N VAL A 73 10.42 1.02 8.29
CA VAL A 73 9.70 -0.11 8.88
C VAL A 73 9.98 -1.34 8.03
N ASP A 74 10.38 -2.43 8.66
CA ASP A 74 10.56 -3.71 7.99
C ASP A 74 9.22 -4.29 7.49
N TYR A 75 9.28 -5.32 6.67
CA TYR A 75 8.07 -5.92 6.09
C TYR A 75 7.11 -6.48 7.16
N ILE A 76 7.62 -6.92 8.32
CA ILE A 76 6.81 -7.41 9.44
C ILE A 76 6.02 -6.26 10.06
N GLY A 77 6.68 -5.16 10.38
CA GLY A 77 6.05 -3.97 10.93
C GLY A 77 5.05 -3.34 9.97
N ALA A 78 5.37 -3.32 8.67
CA ALA A 78 4.49 -2.81 7.63
C ALA A 78 3.23 -3.67 7.49
N ARG A 79 3.37 -5.00 7.55
CA ARG A 79 2.23 -5.92 7.60
C ARG A 79 1.34 -5.65 8.81
N CYS A 80 1.92 -5.55 10.01
CA CYS A 80 1.14 -5.26 11.21
C CYS A 80 0.44 -3.90 11.15
N ALA A 81 1.07 -2.89 10.52
CA ALA A 81 0.46 -1.58 10.33
C ALA A 81 -0.72 -1.64 9.35
N LEU A 82 -0.56 -2.35 8.22
CA LEU A 82 -1.65 -2.57 7.27
C LEU A 82 -2.80 -3.38 7.90
N GLU A 83 -2.50 -4.43 8.65
CA GLU A 83 -3.49 -5.26 9.34
C GLU A 83 -4.33 -4.44 10.33
N LYS A 84 -3.70 -3.53 11.07
CA LYS A 84 -4.41 -2.59 11.94
C LYS A 84 -5.30 -1.66 11.14
N LEU A 85 -4.82 -1.15 10.00
CA LEU A 85 -5.56 -0.21 9.17
C LEU A 85 -6.81 -0.85 8.55
N VAL A 86 -6.70 -2.05 7.99
CA VAL A 86 -7.84 -2.74 7.35
C VAL A 86 -8.87 -3.25 8.36
N ASN A 87 -8.46 -3.54 9.59
CA ASN A 87 -9.35 -4.02 10.65
C ASN A 87 -9.80 -2.91 11.60
N LEU A 88 -9.37 -1.66 11.39
CA LEU A 88 -9.73 -0.53 12.27
C LEU A 88 -11.25 -0.34 12.35
N TYR A 89 -11.92 -0.59 11.22
CA TYR A 89 -13.37 -0.49 11.07
C TYR A 89 -13.88 -1.65 10.22
N GLU A 90 -14.14 -2.78 10.88
CA GLU A 90 -14.57 -4.01 10.19
C GLU A 90 -15.82 -3.82 9.32
N GLN A 91 -16.69 -2.86 9.67
CA GLN A 91 -17.91 -2.56 8.93
C GLN A 91 -17.68 -1.99 7.52
N PHE A 92 -16.48 -1.47 7.22
CA PHE A 92 -16.14 -0.94 5.91
C PHE A 92 -15.49 -1.98 4.99
N GLU A 93 -15.29 -3.22 5.49
CA GLU A 93 -14.77 -4.35 4.72
C GLU A 93 -13.52 -4.01 3.89
N LEU A 94 -12.64 -3.18 4.45
CA LEU A 94 -11.44 -2.69 3.78
C LEU A 94 -10.57 -3.85 3.32
N LYS A 95 -10.01 -3.71 2.11
CA LYS A 95 -9.03 -4.66 1.57
C LYS A 95 -7.69 -3.97 1.37
N GLY A 96 -6.61 -4.66 1.71
CA GLY A 96 -5.26 -4.11 1.67
C GLY A 96 -4.28 -4.98 0.90
N SER A 97 -3.39 -4.36 0.12
CA SER A 97 -2.31 -5.04 -0.57
C SER A 97 -0.98 -4.38 -0.23
N LEU A 98 0.01 -5.16 0.16
CA LEU A 98 1.34 -4.71 0.58
C LEU A 98 2.43 -5.30 -0.32
N ILE A 99 3.30 -4.44 -0.83
CA ILE A 99 4.52 -4.83 -1.56
C ILE A 99 5.76 -4.28 -0.85
N ILE A 100 6.87 -4.97 -1.04
CA ILE A 100 8.19 -4.52 -0.59
C ILE A 100 8.84 -3.75 -1.74
N LEU A 101 9.47 -2.61 -1.44
CA LEU A 101 10.29 -1.91 -2.42
C LEU A 101 11.68 -2.55 -2.50
N ARG A 102 12.20 -2.75 -3.71
CA ARG A 102 13.48 -3.42 -3.95
C ARG A 102 14.48 -2.48 -4.61
N LYS A 103 15.76 -2.72 -4.34
CA LYS A 103 16.86 -1.94 -4.95
C LYS A 103 16.82 -2.06 -6.47
N GLY A 104 16.97 -0.94 -7.16
CA GLY A 104 17.00 -0.89 -8.62
C GLY A 104 15.63 -1.03 -9.30
N GLU A 105 14.52 -1.07 -8.56
CA GLU A 105 13.19 -1.04 -9.16
C GLU A 105 12.92 0.31 -9.85
N SER A 106 12.18 0.25 -10.96
CA SER A 106 11.59 1.43 -11.56
C SER A 106 10.25 1.76 -10.87
N ILE A 107 9.85 3.03 -10.91
CA ILE A 107 8.54 3.47 -10.39
C ILE A 107 7.42 2.70 -11.09
N ASP A 108 7.53 2.51 -12.40
CA ASP A 108 6.58 1.75 -13.21
C ASP A 108 6.39 0.33 -12.68
N SER A 109 7.50 -0.37 -12.42
CA SER A 109 7.46 -1.72 -11.87
C SER A 109 6.81 -1.76 -10.48
N VAL A 110 7.11 -0.80 -9.61
CA VAL A 110 6.49 -0.67 -8.28
C VAL A 110 4.97 -0.50 -8.42
N CYS A 111 4.52 0.41 -9.29
CA CYS A 111 3.09 0.64 -9.51
C CYS A 111 2.39 -0.60 -10.09
N GLU A 112 2.99 -1.26 -11.09
CA GLU A 112 2.44 -2.49 -11.69
C GLU A 112 2.31 -3.62 -10.66
N ARG A 113 3.35 -3.84 -9.84
CA ARG A 113 3.34 -4.84 -8.76
C ARG A 113 2.26 -4.54 -7.72
N LEU A 114 2.06 -3.27 -7.37
CA LEU A 114 1.02 -2.88 -6.42
C LEU A 114 -0.39 -3.12 -6.99
N LEU A 115 -0.60 -2.86 -8.28
CA LEU A 115 -1.87 -3.17 -8.95
C LEU A 115 -2.13 -4.66 -9.04
N GLU A 116 -1.10 -5.46 -9.35
CA GLU A 116 -1.21 -6.91 -9.37
C GLU A 116 -1.59 -7.46 -7.98
N ALA A 117 -0.90 -6.98 -6.94
CA ALA A 117 -1.21 -7.31 -5.55
C ALA A 117 -2.65 -6.93 -5.16
N ASN A 118 -3.16 -5.80 -5.64
CA ASN A 118 -4.55 -5.40 -5.46
C ASN A 118 -5.52 -6.31 -6.23
N HIS A 119 -5.19 -6.64 -7.47
CA HIS A 119 -6.01 -7.54 -8.27
C HIS A 119 -6.13 -8.93 -7.60
N ILE A 120 -5.06 -9.43 -6.96
CA ILE A 120 -5.09 -10.68 -6.20
C ILE A 120 -6.06 -10.60 -5.01
N VAL A 121 -5.99 -9.55 -4.18
CA VAL A 121 -6.88 -9.41 -3.00
C VAL A 121 -8.36 -9.29 -3.38
N HIS A 122 -8.64 -8.79 -4.58
CA HIS A 122 -10.00 -8.66 -5.11
C HIS A 122 -10.51 -9.91 -5.85
N LYS A 123 -9.66 -10.87 -6.21
CA LYS A 123 -10.09 -12.15 -6.83
C LYS A 123 -10.81 -13.06 -5.85
N ASP A 124 -10.41 -13.05 -4.59
CA ASP A 124 -11.02 -13.86 -3.53
C ASP A 124 -11.79 -12.97 -2.55
N PRO A 125 -13.13 -13.10 -2.46
CA PRO A 125 -13.93 -12.37 -1.49
C PRO A 125 -13.49 -12.59 -0.03
N ALA A 126 -13.02 -13.79 0.31
CA ALA A 126 -12.62 -14.14 1.68
C ALA A 126 -11.27 -13.54 2.09
N THR A 127 -10.44 -13.18 1.11
CA THR A 127 -9.13 -12.57 1.35
C THR A 127 -9.29 -11.07 1.63
N LYS A 128 -8.92 -10.64 2.83
CA LYS A 128 -8.88 -9.21 3.22
C LYS A 128 -7.55 -8.54 2.91
N MET A 129 -6.47 -9.30 2.91
CA MET A 129 -5.13 -8.76 2.73
C MET A 129 -4.27 -9.63 1.84
N PHE A 130 -3.46 -8.98 1.02
CA PHE A 130 -2.33 -9.59 0.33
C PHE A 130 -1.03 -8.97 0.83
N CYS A 131 -0.06 -9.78 1.22
CA CYS A 131 1.29 -9.34 1.57
C CYS A 131 2.29 -10.08 0.72
N GLU A 132 3.09 -9.36 -0.08
CA GLU A 132 4.06 -9.96 -0.98
C GLU A 132 5.04 -10.90 -0.27
N PHE A 133 5.46 -10.55 0.95
CA PHE A 133 6.41 -11.36 1.71
C PHE A 133 5.92 -12.78 1.98
N ASP A 134 4.62 -12.97 2.21
CA ASP A 134 4.05 -14.28 2.53
C ASP A 134 4.24 -15.28 1.37
N HIS A 135 4.54 -14.78 0.17
CA HIS A 135 4.83 -15.57 -1.03
C HIS A 135 6.32 -15.69 -1.36
N ILE A 136 7.21 -14.97 -0.66
CA ILE A 136 8.68 -15.04 -0.83
C ILE A 136 9.28 -16.22 -0.03
N VAL A 137 8.64 -16.64 1.07
CA VAL A 137 9.15 -17.71 1.95
C VAL A 137 8.87 -19.13 1.41
N VAL A 138 8.21 -19.25 0.24
CA VAL A 138 7.79 -20.55 -0.35
C VAL A 138 8.60 -20.90 -1.61
N GLN A 139 9.71 -20.22 -1.90
CA GLN A 139 10.62 -20.56 -3.02
C GLN A 139 12.02 -20.94 -2.54
#